data_AF-A0A2J4YG85-F1
#
_entry.id   AF-A0A2J4YG85-F1
#
_cell.length_a   1.000
_cell.length_b   1.000
_cell.length_c   1.000
_cell.angle_alpha   90.00
_cell.angle_beta   90.00
_cell.angle_gamma   90.00
#
_symmetry.space_group_name_H-M   'P 1'
#
loop_
_entity.id
_entity.type
_entity.pdbx_description
1 polymer ?
#
loop_
_entity_poly.entity_id
_entity_poly.type
_entity_poly.pdbx_seq_one_letter_code
_entity_poly.pdbx_strand_id
1 'polypeptide(L)' 'MNKILLQCDNLCKRYQEGTVQTDVLHDVSFSIEEGE' A
#
# COMPACT_ATOMS: atom_id res chain seq x y z
N MET A 1 -0.32 23.84 1.10
CA MET A 1 -0.48 22.37 1.25
C MET A 1 -1.05 21.89 -0.06
N ASN A 2 -0.33 21.03 -0.77
CA ASN A 2 -0.89 20.40 -1.96
C ASN A 2 -2.03 19.48 -1.53
N LYS A 3 -3.00 19.29 -2.42
CA LYS A 3 -4.16 18.45 -2.14
C LYS A 3 -3.74 17.00 -2.10
N ILE A 4 -4.09 16.27 -1.04
CA ILE A 4 -3.92 14.81 -0.99
C ILE A 4 -4.89 14.18 -1.99
N LEU A 5 -4.37 13.41 -2.93
CA LEU A 5 -5.15 12.69 -3.94
C LEU A 5 -5.44 11.25 -3.52
N LEU A 6 -4.47 10.60 -2.88
CA LEU A 6 -4.59 9.25 -2.37
C LEU A 6 -4.04 9.18 -0.95
N GLN A 7 -4.80 8.56 -0.06
CA GLN A 7 -4.35 8.15 1.26
C GLN A 7 -4.51 6.63 1.34
N CYS A 8 -3.44 5.94 1.69
CA CYS A 8 -3.45 4.52 2.01
C CYS A 8 -2.95 4.36 3.43
N ASP A 9 -3.76 3.73 4.27
CA ASP A 9 -3.42 3.40 5.64
C ASP A 9 -3.38 1.89 5.79
N ASN A 10 -2.32 1.37 6.42
CA ASN A 10 -2.16 -0.05 6.73
C ASN A 10 -2.37 -0.97 5.51
N LEU A 11 -1.83 -0.59 4.36
CA LEU A 11 -1.95 -1.36 3.14
C LEU A 11 -1.15 -2.66 3.27
N CYS A 12 -1.87 -3.78 3.16
CA CYS A 12 -1.30 -5.12 3.18
C CYS A 12 -1.51 -5.79 1.82
N LYS A 13 -0.52 -6.55 1.37
CA LYS A 13 -0.59 -7.33 0.13
C LYS A 13 0.05 -8.68 0.36
N ARG A 14 -0.67 -9.75 0.01
CA ARG A 14 -0.19 -11.12 0.03
C ARG A 14 -0.38 -11.77 -1.33
N TYR A 15 0.60 -12.53 -1.78
CA TYR A 15 0.46 -13.49 -2.86
C TYR A 15 0.42 -14.90 -2.29
N GLN A 16 -0.37 -15.75 -2.94
CA GLN A 16 -0.41 -17.18 -2.66
C GLN A 16 -0.14 -17.93 -3.96
N GLU A 17 0.87 -18.78 -3.93
CA GLU A 17 1.21 -19.69 -5.03
C GLU A 17 1.21 -21.13 -4.48
N GLY A 18 0.13 -21.86 -4.77
CA GLY A 18 -0.12 -23.16 -4.14
C GLY A 18 -0.24 -23.05 -2.62
N THR A 19 0.65 -23.71 -1.89
CA THR A 19 0.74 -23.64 -0.42
C THR A 19 1.66 -22.54 0.09
N VAL A 20 2.43 -21.89 -0.79
CA VAL A 20 3.36 -20.83 -0.40
C VAL A 20 2.58 -19.53 -0.30
N GLN A 21 2.74 -18.85 0.84
CA GLN A 21 2.21 -17.51 1.07
C GLN A 21 3.38 -16.55 1.25
N THR A 22 3.31 -15.44 0.51
CA THR A 22 4.30 -14.37 0.57
C THR A 22 3.58 -13.06 0.77
N ASP A 23 3.79 -12.45 1.93
CA ASP A 23 3.38 -11.07 2.15
C ASP A 23 4.39 -10.14 1.50
N VAL A 24 3.89 -9.24 0.65
CA VAL A 24 4.67 -8.27 -0.13
C VAL A 24 4.54 -6.86 0.42
N LEU A 25 3.40 -6.53 1.03
CA LEU A 25 3.24 -5.30 1.80
C LEU A 25 2.70 -5.66 3.18
N HIS A 26 3.30 -5.08 4.22
CA HIS A 26 2.89 -5.22 5.62
C HIS A 26 2.67 -3.83 6.21
N ASP A 27 1.42 -3.50 6.52
CA ASP A 27 1.03 -2.26 7.21
C ASP A 27 1.65 -0.99 6.61
N VAL A 28 1.69 -0.92 5.27
CA VAL A 28 2.30 0.22 4.58
C VAL A 28 1.31 1.39 4.55
N SER A 29 1.71 2.52 5.13
CA SER A 29 0.93 3.76 5.07
C SER A 29 1.64 4.81 4.24
N PHE A 30 0.93 5.43 3.30
CA PHE A 30 1.45 6.50 2.46
C PHE A 30 0.33 7.41 1.94
N SER A 31 0.72 8.61 1.54
CA SER A 31 -0.13 9.56 0.83
C SER A 31 0.52 9.94 -0.49
N ILE A 32 -0.29 10.29 -1.49
CA ILE A 32 0.17 10.92 -2.73
C ILE A 32 -0.47 12.30 -2.81
N GLU A 33 0.36 13.33 -2.93
CA GLU A 33 -0.06 14.70 -3.16
C GLU A 33 -0.22 15.00 -4.67
N GLU A 34 -1.06 15.99 -4.99
CA GLU A 34 -1.18 16.48 -6.36
C GLU A 34 0.17 17.01 -6.89
N GLY A 35 0.73 16.36 -7.92
CA GLY A 35 1.98 16.74 -8.56
C GLY A 35 3.24 16.01 -8.10
N GLU A 36 3.12 15.03 -7.19
CA GLU A 36 4.18 14.05 -6.86
C GLU A 36 4.41 12.98 -7.94
#